data_AF-A0A645IBH6-F1
#
_entry.id   AF-A0A645IBH6-F1
#
_cell.length_a   1.000
_cell.length_b   1.000
_cell.length_c   1.000
_cell.angle_alpha   90.00
_cell.angle_beta   90.00
_cell.angle_gamma   90.00
#
_symmetry.space_group_name_H-M   'P 1'
#
loop_
_entity.id
_entity.type
_entity.pdbx_description
1 polymer ?
#
loop_
_entity_poly.entity_id
_entity_poly.type
_entity_poly.pdbx_seq_one_letter_code
_entity_poly.pdbx_strand_id
1 'polypeptide(L)' 'MTPKTKNATFTKVEVQFSKATGNLSSIFIQQKNGMTNQLSLFNYQKKVSVSQNTFVFDKTKFKGVMVNDLR' A
#
# COMPACT_ATOMS: atom_id res chain seq x y z
N MET A 1 -8.62 -12.72 -5.87
CA MET A 1 -9.82 -11.99 -5.40
C MET A 1 -10.36 -11.15 -6.55
N THR A 2 -11.67 -11.14 -6.73
CA THR A 2 -12.36 -10.48 -7.86
C THR A 2 -13.49 -9.62 -7.28
N PRO A 3 -13.70 -8.38 -7.71
CA PRO A 3 -14.75 -7.54 -7.15
C PRO A 3 -16.13 -8.09 -7.49
N LYS A 4 -17.04 -8.06 -6.51
CA LYS A 4 -18.45 -8.45 -6.71
C LYS A 4 -19.25 -7.34 -7.40
N THR A 5 -18.87 -6.08 -7.22
CA THR A 5 -19.56 -4.92 -7.79
C THR A 5 -18.96 -4.52 -9.13
N LYS A 6 -19.83 -4.11 -10.06
CA LYS A 6 -19.40 -3.65 -11.39
C LYS A 6 -18.67 -2.31 -11.37
N ASN A 7 -18.74 -1.53 -10.28
CA ASN A 7 -18.16 -0.19 -10.20
C ASN A 7 -16.75 -0.17 -9.59
N ALA A 8 -16.16 -1.33 -9.26
CA ALA A 8 -14.78 -1.38 -8.79
C ALA A 8 -13.81 -0.81 -9.84
N THR A 9 -12.74 -0.14 -9.42
CA THR A 9 -11.71 0.40 -10.32
C THR A 9 -10.73 -0.66 -10.82
N PHE A 10 -10.68 -1.80 -10.12
CA PHE A 10 -9.84 -2.95 -10.43
C PHE A 10 -10.66 -4.14 -10.94
N THR A 11 -9.98 -5.10 -11.56
CA THR A 11 -10.54 -6.37 -12.05
C THR A 11 -10.08 -7.55 -11.20
N LYS A 12 -8.86 -7.51 -10.66
CA LYS A 12 -8.28 -8.61 -9.89
C LYS A 12 -7.33 -8.11 -8.83
N VAL A 13 -7.36 -8.76 -7.67
CA VAL A 13 -6.32 -8.64 -6.63
C VAL A 13 -5.80 -10.03 -6.30
N GLU A 14 -4.49 -10.20 -6.32
CA GLU A 14 -3.81 -11.41 -5.88
C GLU A 14 -2.94 -11.07 -4.68
N VAL A 15 -3.00 -11.92 -3.66
CA VAL A 15 -2.27 -11.73 -2.41
C VAL A 15 -1.46 -12.98 -2.17
N GLN A 16 -0.16 -12.81 -1.97
CA GLN A 16 0.75 -13.91 -1.73
C GLN A 16 1.24 -13.87 -0.28
N PHE A 17 1.24 -15.04 0.34
CA PHE A 17 1.76 -15.24 1.69
C PHE A 17 2.89 -16.25 1.65
N SER A 18 3.93 -16.01 2.45
CA SER A 18 4.94 -17.02 2.70
C SER A 18 4.34 -18.18 3.48
N LYS A 19 4.40 -19.39 2.92
CA LYS A 19 3.95 -20.61 3.62
C LYS A 19 4.76 -20.90 4.88
N ALA A 20 6.03 -20.51 4.91
CA ALA A 20 6.92 -20.76 6.04
C ALA A 20 6.62 -19.88 7.25
N THR A 21 6.22 -18.61 7.03
CA THR A 21 6.05 -17.64 8.11
C THR A 21 4.62 -17.11 8.28
N GLY A 22 3.75 -17.40 7.32
CA GLY A 22 2.41 -16.81 7.20
C GLY A 22 2.42 -15.32 6.89
N ASN A 23 3.59 -14.71 6.65
CA ASN A 23 3.69 -13.27 6.41
C ASN A 23 3.29 -12.94 4.97
N LEU A 24 2.68 -11.77 4.78
CA LEU A 24 2.39 -11.20 3.46
C LEU A 24 3.71 -10.94 2.70
N SER A 25 3.83 -11.47 1.48
CA SER A 25 5.01 -11.28 0.63
C SER A 25 4.75 -10.34 -0.54
N SER A 26 3.57 -10.40 -1.16
CA SER A 26 3.22 -9.48 -2.25
C SER A 26 1.72 -9.28 -2.42
N ILE A 27 1.38 -8.13 -3.01
CA ILE A 27 0.04 -7.81 -3.49
C ILE A 27 0.15 -7.41 -4.96
N PHE A 28 -0.62 -8.06 -5.82
CA PHE A 28 -0.75 -7.71 -7.22
C PHE A 28 -2.17 -7.21 -7.51
N ILE A 29 -2.30 -6.08 -8.20
CA ILE A 29 -3.58 -5.46 -8.53
C ILE A 29 -3.64 -5.20 -10.02
N GLN A 30 -4.63 -5.78 -10.69
CA GLN A 30 -4.96 -5.48 -12.07
C GLN A 30 -6.12 -4.47 -12.11
N GLN A 31 -5.86 -3.30 -12.69
CA GLN A 31 -6.83 -2.22 -12.83
C GLN A 31 -7.66 -2.40 -14.11
N LYS A 32 -8.86 -1.81 -14.14
CA LYS A 32 -9.72 -1.84 -15.34
C LYS A 32 -9.16 -1.08 -16.53
N ASN A 33 -8.36 -0.05 -16.28
CA ASN A 33 -7.68 0.72 -17.32
C ASN A 33 -6.46 -0.01 -17.91
N GLY A 34 -6.26 -1.30 -17.60
CA GLY A 34 -5.15 -2.12 -18.08
C GLY A 34 -3.87 -2.00 -17.25
N MET A 35 -3.78 -1.03 -16.33
CA MET A 35 -2.61 -0.88 -15.47
C MET A 35 -2.50 -2.03 -14.47
N THR A 36 -1.28 -2.49 -14.22
CA THR A 36 -0.97 -3.46 -13.18
C THR A 36 -0.05 -2.83 -12.15
N ASN A 37 -0.27 -3.17 -10.88
CA ASN A 37 0.58 -2.74 -9.77
C ASN A 37 1.03 -3.97 -9.00
N GLN A 38 2.30 -4.02 -8.66
CA GLN A 38 2.85 -5.03 -7.77
C GLN A 38 3.54 -4.36 -6.59
N LEU A 39 3.09 -4.69 -5.38
CA LEU A 39 3.74 -4.31 -4.14
C LEU A 39 4.44 -5.55 -3.57
N SER A 40 5.76 -5.47 -3.42
CA SER A 40 6.57 -6.53 -2.80
C SER A 40 7.01 -6.11 -1.41
N LEU A 41 6.81 -6.96 -0.41
CA LEU A 41 7.09 -6.67 1.00
C LEU A 41 8.30 -7.49 1.45
N PHE A 42 9.27 -6.79 2.05
CA PHE A 42 10.51 -7.37 2.57
C PHE A 42 10.70 -6.96 4.03
N ASN A 43 11.46 -7.75 4.78
CA ASN A 43 11.84 -7.45 6.16
C ASN A 43 10.67 -7.13 7.09
N TYR A 44 9.60 -7.94 7.00
CA TYR A 44 8.40 -7.73 7.80
C TYR A 44 8.68 -7.89 9.30
N GLN A 45 8.31 -6.87 10.09
CA GLN A 45 8.46 -6.86 11.54
C GLN A 45 7.07 -6.76 12.22
N LYS A 46 6.84 -7.61 13.23
CA LYS A 46 5.61 -7.62 14.04
C LYS A 46 5.85 -6.86 15.35
N LYS A 47 4.80 -6.21 15.88
CA LYS A 47 4.81 -5.56 17.22
C LYS A 47 5.89 -4.47 17.40
N VAL A 48 6.25 -3.78 16.32
CA VAL A 48 7.18 -2.64 16.40
C VAL A 48 6.50 -1.48 17.11
N SER A 49 7.17 -0.89 18.10
CA SER A 49 6.75 0.38 18.68
C SER A 49 7.17 1.52 17.75
N VAL A 50 6.20 2.30 17.27
CA VAL A 50 6.43 3.41 16.35
C VAL A 50 5.85 4.68 16.97
N SER A 51 6.60 5.77 16.91
CA SER A 51 6.13 7.08 17.40
C SER A 51 4.91 7.54 16.61
N GLN A 52 3.94 8.17 17.29
CA GLN A 52 2.77 8.76 16.63
C GLN A 52 3.16 9.79 15.56
N ASN A 53 4.27 10.50 15.75
CA ASN A 53 4.78 11.48 14.79
C ASN A 53 5.19 10.86 13.45
N THR A 54 5.39 9.54 13.36
CA THR A 54 5.63 8.85 12.09
C THR A 54 4.43 8.97 11.14
N PHE A 55 3.23 9.13 11.68
CA PHE A 55 1.98 9.23 10.91
C PHE A 55 1.53 10.67 10.65
N VAL A 56 2.34 11.66 11.03
CA VAL A 56 2.07 13.08 10.79
C VAL A 56 3.08 13.60 9.77
N PHE A 57 2.59 14.19 8.67
CA PHE A 57 3.47 14.85 7.72
C PHE A 57 4.10 16.10 8.36
N ASP A 58 5.42 16.12 8.45
CA ASP A 58 6.19 17.23 8.99
C ASP A 58 6.86 18.01 7.87
N LYS A 59 6.26 19.15 7.49
CA LYS A 59 6.76 20.03 6.42
C LYS A 59 8.19 20.53 6.68
N THR A 60 8.60 20.65 7.95
CA THR A 60 9.92 21.19 8.29
C THR A 60 11.07 20.29 7.79
N LYS A 61 10.77 19.00 7.58
CA LYS A 61 11.72 18.03 6.99
C LYS A 61 11.91 18.19 5.49
N PHE A 62 11.06 18.97 4.81
CA PHE A 62 11.04 19.07 3.35
C PHE A 62 11.25 20.53 2.90
N LYS A 63 12.51 20.94 2.75
CA LYS A 63 12.88 22.28 2.31
C LYS A 63 12.41 22.55 0.88
N GLY A 64 11.88 23.75 0.64
CA GLY A 64 11.45 24.19 -0.70
C GLY A 64 10.14 23.58 -1.19
N VAL A 65 9.47 22.75 -0.39
CA VAL A 65 8.19 22.14 -0.79
C VAL A 65 7.03 23.11 -0.56
N MET A 66 6.26 23.33 -1.61
CA MET A 66 4.95 23.97 -1.53
C MET A 66 3.90 22.94 -1.12
N VAL A 67 3.10 23.26 -0.10
CA VAL A 67 1.98 22.41 0.31
C VAL A 67 0.74 22.93 -0.40
N ASN A 68 0.16 22.10 -1.26
CA ASN A 68 -1.15 22.36 -1.88
C ASN A 68 -2.22 21.63 -1.07
N ASP A 69 -2.96 22.35 -0.25
CA ASP A 69 -4.03 21.80 0.58
C ASP A 69 -5.36 21.80 -0.21
N LEU A 70 -5.90 20.61 -0.47
CA LEU A 70 -7.12 20.40 -1.26
C LEU A 70 -8.30 19.91 -0.42
N ARG A 71 -8.21 20.05 0.91
CA ARG A 71 -9.24 19.62 1.86
C ARG A 71 -10.38 20.62 1.98
#